data_AF-A0A9P7YUD7-F1
#
_entry.id   AF-A0A9P7YUD7-F1
#
_cell.length_a   1.000
_cell.length_b   1.000
_cell.length_c   1.000
_cell.angle_alpha   90.00
_cell.angle_beta   90.00
_cell.angle_gamma   90.00
#
_symmetry.space_group_name_H-M   'P 1'
#
loop_
_entity.id
_entity.type
_entity.pdbx_description
1 polymer ?
#
loop_
_entity_poly.entity_id
_entity_poly.type
_entity_poly.pdbx_seq_one_letter_code
_entity_poly.pdbx_strand_id
1 'polypeptide(L)'
;MSSDKSVKHLQRIALALKIERSILAEEMAPCNFCLRSKRRCIAASASASRCSECIRHGRSSCDFQQKLPTMSDWASIDRQRKKLRDERKETMAKLMRLSKMEEALDEREQKMVELGVSTLEELDAKEAEERARTARLEQSAANLGEASPFLDDFILDPEALSGLPESFWNGMASAEPSSPGPPGFLTGTVGPGPDSSSFA
;
A
#
# COMPACT_ATOMS: atom_id res chain seq x y z
N MET A 1 -1.82 -57.47 -46.13
CA MET A 1 -0.92 -56.49 -45.46
C MET A 1 -1.64 -55.52 -44.48
N SER A 2 -2.82 -55.88 -43.93
CA SER A 2 -3.58 -55.00 -43.01
C SER A 2 -3.25 -55.23 -41.52
N SER A 3 -2.74 -56.41 -41.17
CA SER A 3 -2.44 -56.82 -39.78
C SER A 3 -1.35 -55.98 -39.12
N ASP A 4 -0.26 -55.64 -39.84
CA ASP A 4 0.85 -54.89 -39.23
C ASP A 4 0.47 -53.48 -38.79
N LYS A 5 -0.51 -52.87 -39.46
CA LYS A 5 -1.03 -51.54 -39.10
C LYS A 5 -1.82 -51.58 -37.80
N SER A 6 -2.64 -52.62 -37.60
CA SER A 6 -3.41 -52.78 -36.36
C SER A 6 -2.50 -53.07 -35.18
N VAL A 7 -1.48 -53.92 -35.35
CA VAL A 7 -0.48 -54.21 -34.31
C VAL A 7 0.26 -52.94 -33.89
N LYS A 8 0.76 -52.15 -34.85
CA LYS A 8 1.44 -50.86 -34.56
C LYS A 8 0.52 -49.85 -33.87
N HIS A 9 -0.78 -49.89 -34.15
CA HIS A 9 -1.75 -49.02 -33.48
C HIS A 9 -1.96 -49.45 -32.03
N LEU A 10 -2.14 -50.76 -31.78
CA LEU A 10 -2.28 -51.32 -30.44
C LEU A 10 -1.04 -51.07 -29.57
N GLN A 11 0.16 -51.22 -30.14
CA GLN A 11 1.42 -50.91 -29.45
C GLN A 11 1.49 -49.44 -29.00
N ARG A 12 1.04 -48.51 -29.84
CA ARG A 12 0.98 -47.07 -29.49
C ARG A 12 0.00 -46.79 -28.36
N ILE A 13 -1.18 -47.41 -28.40
CA ILE A 13 -2.17 -47.28 -27.31
C ILE A 13 -1.61 -47.84 -26.00
N ALA A 14 -1.00 -49.04 -26.04
CA ALA A 14 -0.40 -49.66 -24.88
C ALA A 14 0.71 -48.80 -24.26
N LEU A 15 1.57 -48.21 -25.10
CA LEU A 15 2.62 -47.30 -24.65
C LEU A 15 2.04 -46.04 -23.99
N ALA A 16 1.03 -45.43 -24.58
CA ALA A 16 0.38 -44.24 -24.02
C ALA A 16 -0.25 -44.51 -22.65
N LEU A 17 -0.93 -45.65 -22.50
CA LEU A 17 -1.50 -46.08 -21.21
C LEU A 17 -0.42 -46.34 -20.15
N LYS A 18 0.74 -46.88 -20.57
CA LYS A 18 1.87 -47.10 -19.66
C LYS A 18 2.45 -45.79 -19.15
N ILE A 19 2.53 -44.77 -20.01
CA ILE A 19 2.97 -43.42 -19.63
C ILE A 19 1.99 -42.82 -18.62
N GLU A 20 0.70 -42.86 -18.89
CA GLU A 20 -0.34 -42.29 -18.02
C GLU A 20 -0.40 -42.94 -16.62
N ARG A 21 -0.01 -44.22 -16.51
CA ARG A 21 0.05 -44.95 -15.24
C ARG A 21 1.41 -44.89 -14.54
N SER A 22 2.42 -44.31 -15.19
CA SER A 22 3.76 -44.23 -14.61
C SER A 22 3.79 -43.24 -13.45
N ILE A 23 4.59 -43.53 -12.42
CA ILE A 23 4.74 -42.65 -11.25
C ILE A 23 5.36 -41.29 -11.64
N LEU A 24 6.14 -41.28 -12.72
CA LEU A 24 6.77 -40.09 -13.29
C LEU A 24 5.85 -39.34 -14.26
N ALA A 25 4.59 -39.76 -14.41
CA ALA A 25 3.64 -39.10 -15.29
C ALA A 25 3.37 -37.68 -14.78
N GLU A 26 3.70 -36.70 -15.60
CA GLU A 26 3.46 -35.29 -15.30
C GLU A 26 2.53 -34.68 -16.35
N GLU A 27 1.60 -33.85 -15.89
CA GLU A 27 0.78 -33.02 -16.76
C GLU A 27 1.63 -31.85 -17.27
N MET A 28 1.82 -31.81 -18.58
CA MET A 28 2.59 -30.82 -19.30
C MET A 28 1.68 -29.80 -19.96
N ALA A 29 2.24 -28.64 -20.27
CA ALA A 29 1.59 -27.62 -21.09
C ALA A 29 1.08 -28.28 -22.39
N PRO A 30 -0.16 -28.00 -22.79
CA PRO A 30 -0.73 -28.64 -23.97
C PRO A 30 0.10 -28.28 -25.19
N CYS A 31 0.65 -29.30 -25.85
CA CYS A 31 1.29 -29.14 -27.15
C CYS A 31 0.27 -28.66 -28.20
N ASN A 32 0.71 -28.16 -29.36
CA ASN A 32 -0.19 -27.59 -30.37
C ASN A 32 -1.35 -28.54 -30.76
N PHE A 33 -1.08 -29.85 -30.81
CA PHE A 33 -2.11 -30.87 -31.07
C PHE A 33 -3.06 -31.05 -29.89
N CYS A 34 -2.55 -31.21 -28.68
CA CYS A 34 -3.35 -31.36 -27.46
C CYS A 34 -4.24 -30.14 -27.22
N LEU A 35 -3.74 -28.94 -27.52
CA LEU A 35 -4.49 -27.70 -27.40
C LEU A 35 -5.68 -27.66 -28.37
N ARG A 36 -5.45 -27.93 -29.65
CA ARG A 36 -6.51 -27.96 -30.67
C ARG A 36 -7.55 -29.06 -30.41
N SER A 37 -7.08 -30.21 -29.92
CA SER A 37 -7.94 -31.36 -29.60
C SER A 37 -8.59 -31.29 -28.22
N LYS A 38 -8.29 -30.26 -27.42
CA LYS A 38 -8.74 -30.07 -26.04
C LYS A 38 -8.46 -31.29 -25.14
N ARG A 39 -7.28 -31.89 -25.29
CA ARG A 39 -6.83 -33.05 -24.50
C ARG A 39 -5.71 -32.70 -23.55
N ARG A 40 -5.62 -33.46 -22.45
CA ARG A 40 -4.50 -33.36 -21.51
C ARG A 40 -3.22 -33.87 -22.16
N CYS A 41 -2.12 -33.17 -21.93
CA CYS A 41 -0.80 -33.52 -22.43
C CYS A 41 -0.03 -34.17 -21.28
N ILE A 42 0.05 -35.50 -21.26
CA ILE A 42 0.75 -36.25 -20.20
C ILE A 42 2.03 -36.83 -20.78
N ALA A 43 3.16 -36.55 -20.14
CA ALA A 43 4.47 -37.08 -20.54
C ALA A 43 5.07 -37.92 -19.40
N ALA A 44 5.92 -38.89 -19.75
CA ALA A 44 6.61 -39.73 -18.75
C ALA A 44 7.69 -38.97 -17.97
N SER A 45 8.14 -37.84 -18.51
CA SER A 45 9.13 -36.93 -17.93
C SER A 45 9.15 -35.64 -18.75
N ALA A 46 9.76 -34.58 -18.21
CA ALA A 46 10.02 -33.34 -18.94
C ALA A 46 10.93 -33.53 -20.17
N SER A 47 11.72 -34.61 -20.23
CA SER A 47 12.63 -34.93 -21.33
C SER A 47 12.03 -35.86 -22.39
N ALA A 48 10.79 -36.34 -22.20
CA ALA A 48 10.17 -37.21 -23.17
C ALA A 48 9.99 -36.47 -24.51
N SER A 49 10.20 -37.18 -25.62
CA SER A 49 10.02 -36.57 -26.95
C SER A 49 8.55 -36.35 -27.32
N ARG A 50 7.62 -37.12 -26.72
CA ARG A 50 6.18 -37.12 -27.08
C ARG A 50 5.29 -37.40 -25.87
N CYS A 51 4.15 -36.72 -25.83
CA CYS A 51 3.10 -37.00 -24.84
C CYS A 51 2.26 -38.23 -25.23
N SER A 52 1.50 -38.76 -24.27
CA SER A 52 0.67 -39.95 -24.43
C SER A 52 -0.30 -39.81 -25.61
N GLU A 53 -0.95 -38.66 -25.78
CA GLU A 53 -1.89 -38.41 -26.87
C GLU A 53 -1.22 -38.35 -28.25
N CYS A 54 -0.07 -37.67 -28.36
CA CYS A 54 0.70 -37.66 -29.61
C CYS A 54 1.20 -39.06 -29.98
N ILE A 55 1.52 -39.90 -29.00
CA ILE A 55 1.87 -41.32 -29.22
C ILE A 55 0.65 -42.10 -29.73
N ARG A 56 -0.53 -41.96 -29.10
CA ARG A 56 -1.78 -42.62 -29.55
C ARG A 56 -2.08 -42.31 -31.01
N HIS A 57 -1.96 -41.04 -31.40
CA HIS A 57 -2.23 -40.57 -32.75
C HIS A 57 -1.06 -40.77 -33.74
N GLY A 58 0.08 -41.31 -33.29
CA GLY A 58 1.23 -41.58 -34.15
C GLY A 58 1.91 -40.34 -34.70
N ARG A 59 1.88 -39.23 -33.97
CA ARG A 59 2.57 -38.00 -34.36
C ARG A 59 4.09 -38.20 -34.17
N SER A 60 4.85 -37.63 -35.10
CA SER A 60 6.32 -37.69 -35.10
C SER A 60 6.93 -36.66 -34.14
N SER A 61 6.31 -35.50 -33.99
CA SER A 61 6.76 -34.42 -33.11
C SER A 61 5.71 -34.04 -32.08
N CYS A 62 6.18 -33.56 -30.93
CA CYS A 62 5.38 -33.00 -29.87
C CYS A 62 6.14 -31.82 -29.26
N ASP A 63 5.48 -30.69 -29.09
CA ASP A 63 6.05 -29.40 -28.72
C ASP A 63 5.65 -28.95 -27.32
N PHE A 64 5.45 -29.90 -26.39
CA PHE A 64 5.29 -29.53 -24.99
C PHE A 64 6.64 -29.12 -24.41
N GLN A 65 6.67 -28.05 -23.62
CA GLN A 65 7.91 -27.47 -23.12
C GLN A 65 8.03 -27.51 -21.60
N GLN A 66 6.92 -27.34 -20.88
CA GLN A 66 6.94 -27.10 -19.44
C GLN A 66 5.85 -27.88 -18.73
N LYS A 67 6.11 -28.23 -17.47
CA LYS A 67 5.14 -28.82 -16.55
C LYS A 67 4.10 -27.78 -16.15
N LEU A 68 2.83 -28.18 -16.00
CA LEU A 68 1.84 -27.29 -15.40
C LEU A 68 2.11 -27.12 -13.90
N PRO A 69 2.11 -25.88 -13.38
CA PRO A 69 2.13 -25.66 -11.94
C PRO A 69 0.94 -26.34 -11.27
N THR A 70 1.20 -27.04 -10.17
CA THR A 70 0.17 -27.73 -9.39
C THR A 70 -0.55 -26.73 -8.49
N MET A 71 -1.74 -27.06 -8.02
CA MET A 71 -2.46 -26.24 -7.01
C MET A 71 -1.63 -25.99 -5.73
N SER A 72 -0.75 -26.92 -5.35
CA SER A 72 0.18 -26.72 -4.23
C SER A 72 1.20 -25.62 -4.49
N ASP A 73 1.66 -25.51 -5.74
CA ASP A 73 2.67 -24.54 -6.16
C ASP A 73 2.08 -23.14 -6.11
N TRP A 74 0.85 -22.97 -6.62
CA TRP A 74 0.08 -21.73 -6.49
C TRP A 74 -0.15 -21.34 -5.03
N ALA A 75 -0.59 -22.28 -4.20
CA ALA A 75 -0.81 -22.03 -2.78
C ALA A 75 0.50 -21.61 -2.06
N SER A 76 1.64 -22.17 -2.47
CA SER A 76 2.95 -21.77 -1.95
C SER A 76 3.31 -20.34 -2.33
N ILE A 77 3.12 -19.98 -3.61
CA ILE A 77 3.33 -18.61 -4.11
C ILE A 77 2.47 -17.61 -3.35
N ASP A 78 1.19 -17.93 -3.11
CA ASP A 78 0.29 -17.04 -2.38
C ASP A 78 0.69 -16.84 -0.92
N ARG A 79 1.17 -17.91 -0.25
CA ARG A 79 1.75 -17.81 1.10
C ARG A 79 2.98 -16.90 1.11
N GLN A 80 3.88 -17.05 0.14
CA GLN A 80 5.07 -16.21 0.01
C GLN A 80 4.70 -14.74 -0.25
N ARG A 81 3.74 -14.49 -1.17
CA ARG A 81 3.22 -13.14 -1.43
C ARG A 81 2.57 -12.51 -0.21
N LYS A 82 1.85 -13.30 0.61
CA LYS A 82 1.26 -12.81 1.86
C LYS A 82 2.37 -12.43 2.86
N LYS A 83 3.33 -13.31 3.08
CA LYS A 83 4.49 -13.06 3.96
C LYS A 83 5.21 -11.76 3.58
N LEU A 84 5.54 -11.57 2.30
CA LEU A 84 6.20 -10.36 1.80
C LEU A 84 5.35 -9.09 2.00
N ARG A 85 4.02 -9.20 1.86
CA ARG A 85 3.12 -8.06 2.13
C ARG A 85 3.10 -7.69 3.61
N ASP A 86 3.12 -8.68 4.50
CA ASP A 86 3.12 -8.45 5.94
C ASP A 86 4.46 -7.85 6.39
N GLU A 87 5.59 -8.38 5.89
CA GLU A 87 6.92 -7.81 6.12
C GLU A 87 7.03 -6.37 5.61
N ARG A 88 6.50 -6.07 4.41
CA ARG A 88 6.46 -4.70 3.87
C ARG A 88 5.68 -3.74 4.77
N LYS A 89 4.56 -4.19 5.35
CA LYS A 89 3.77 -3.35 6.27
C LYS A 89 4.53 -3.08 7.56
N GLU A 90 5.21 -4.09 8.10
CA GLU A 90 6.01 -3.93 9.31
C GLU A 90 7.19 -2.97 9.09
N THR A 91 7.89 -3.08 7.96
CA THR A 91 9.00 -2.17 7.63
C THR A 91 8.50 -0.75 7.42
N MET A 92 7.36 -0.56 6.74
CA MET A 92 6.75 0.76 6.61
C MET A 92 6.40 1.37 7.98
N ALA A 93 5.83 0.59 8.90
CA ALA A 93 5.55 1.06 10.26
C ALA A 93 6.82 1.43 11.04
N LYS A 94 7.95 0.75 10.80
CA LYS A 94 9.26 1.15 11.35
C LYS A 94 9.75 2.46 10.73
N LEU A 95 9.67 2.62 9.41
CA LEU A 95 10.06 3.85 8.72
C LEU A 95 9.25 5.05 9.22
N MET A 96 7.94 4.92 9.37
CA MET A 96 7.09 6.00 9.89
C MET A 96 7.48 6.40 11.33
N ARG A 97 7.93 5.45 12.16
CA ARG A 97 8.43 5.77 13.50
C ARG A 97 9.78 6.48 13.46
N LEU A 98 10.68 6.04 12.58
CA LEU A 98 11.98 6.69 12.40
C LEU A 98 11.81 8.12 11.88
N SER A 99 10.96 8.34 10.88
CA SER A 99 10.62 9.67 10.35
C SER A 99 10.14 10.62 11.45
N LYS A 100 9.24 10.15 12.33
CA LYS A 100 8.77 10.96 13.46
C LYS A 100 9.87 11.31 14.46
N MET A 101 10.84 10.41 14.67
CA MET A 101 11.97 10.68 15.56
C MET A 101 12.93 11.67 14.91
N GLU A 102 13.14 11.58 13.61
CA GLU A 102 13.92 12.53 12.82
C GLU A 102 13.29 13.93 12.86
N GLU A 103 12.00 14.04 12.53
CA GLU A 103 11.22 15.29 12.64
C GLU A 103 11.31 15.91 14.03
N ALA A 104 11.18 15.10 15.09
CA ALA A 104 11.30 15.59 16.47
C ALA A 104 12.73 16.05 16.84
N LEU A 105 13.76 15.51 16.19
CA LEU A 105 15.14 15.98 16.37
C LEU A 105 15.37 17.28 15.60
N ASP A 106 14.84 17.39 14.37
CA ASP A 106 14.91 18.61 13.57
C ASP A 106 14.21 19.78 14.28
N GLU A 107 13.04 19.54 14.87
CA GLU A 107 12.33 20.54 15.69
C GLU A 107 13.16 20.99 16.91
N ARG A 108 13.87 20.07 17.56
CA ARG A 108 14.74 20.39 18.69
C ARG A 108 15.95 21.19 18.24
N GLU A 109 16.58 20.80 17.13
CA GLU A 109 17.70 21.53 16.54
C GLU A 109 17.28 22.98 16.20
N GLN A 110 16.12 23.16 15.56
CA GLN A 110 15.59 24.48 15.25
C GLN A 110 15.41 25.33 16.51
N LYS A 111 14.83 24.78 17.59
CA LYS A 111 14.67 25.50 18.86
C LYS A 111 16.01 25.86 19.52
N MET A 112 17.00 24.98 19.42
CA MET A 112 18.36 25.28 19.92
C MET A 112 18.94 26.50 19.21
N VAL A 113 18.77 26.58 17.89
CA VAL A 113 19.20 27.73 17.08
C VAL A 113 18.43 29.00 17.47
N GLU A 114 17.10 28.92 17.60
CA GLU A 114 16.24 30.06 17.97
C GLU A 114 16.57 30.64 19.35
N LEU A 115 16.83 29.77 20.33
CA LEU A 115 17.13 30.17 21.71
C LEU A 115 18.63 30.41 21.96
N GLY A 116 19.48 30.16 20.96
CA GLY A 116 20.93 30.31 21.03
C GLY A 116 21.60 29.41 22.08
N VAL A 117 21.06 28.21 22.32
CA VAL A 117 21.60 27.26 23.30
C VAL A 117 22.38 26.15 22.60
N SER A 118 23.49 25.74 23.21
CA SER A 118 24.39 24.72 22.62
C SER A 118 24.16 23.31 23.17
N THR A 119 23.37 23.15 24.23
CA THR A 119 23.11 21.85 24.86
C THR A 119 21.61 21.56 24.96
N LEU A 120 21.26 20.27 24.85
CA LEU A 120 19.87 19.81 25.00
C LEU A 120 19.33 20.01 26.42
N GLU A 121 20.18 19.90 27.44
CA GLU A 121 19.80 20.10 28.84
C GLU A 121 19.39 21.56 29.13
N GLU A 122 20.08 22.52 28.53
CA GLU A 122 19.70 23.95 28.60
C GLU A 122 18.38 24.23 27.88
N LEU A 123 18.13 23.55 26.75
CA LEU A 123 16.87 23.65 26.03
C LEU A 123 15.70 23.14 26.90
N ASP A 124 15.85 21.95 27.48
CA ASP A 124 14.83 21.35 28.36
C ASP A 124 14.57 22.21 29.60
N ALA A 125 15.61 22.84 30.16
CA ALA A 125 15.48 23.76 31.30
C ALA A 125 14.68 25.02 30.93
N LYS A 126 14.96 25.63 29.76
CA LYS A 126 14.21 26.80 29.27
C LYS A 126 12.75 26.47 28.98
N GLU A 127 12.48 25.33 28.33
CA GLU A 127 11.10 24.89 28.08
C GLU A 127 10.35 24.56 29.38
N ALA A 128 11.02 23.99 30.38
CA ALA A 128 10.41 23.71 31.68
C ALA A 128 10.07 24.99 32.46
N GLU A 129 10.94 26.02 32.39
CA GLU A 129 10.67 27.33 32.98
C GLU A 129 9.48 28.01 32.29
N GLU A 130 9.42 27.96 30.96
CA GLU A 130 8.30 28.49 30.19
C GLU A 130 7.00 27.76 30.51
N ARG A 131 7.01 26.42 30.54
CA ARG A 131 5.85 25.60 30.93
C ARG A 131 5.39 25.87 32.36
N ALA A 132 6.31 26.06 33.30
CA ALA A 132 5.95 26.43 34.66
C ALA A 132 5.34 27.83 34.74
N ARG A 133 5.81 28.76 33.90
CA ARG A 133 5.27 30.12 33.80
C ARG A 133 3.88 30.12 33.18
N THR A 134 3.66 29.40 32.07
CA THR A 134 2.35 29.30 31.43
C THR A 134 1.35 28.59 32.33
N ALA A 135 1.73 27.48 32.97
CA ALA A 135 0.86 26.80 33.93
C ALA A 135 0.45 27.70 35.11
N ARG A 136 1.35 28.56 35.61
CA ARG A 136 1.01 29.56 36.64
C ARG A 136 0.06 30.62 36.13
N LEU A 137 0.25 31.08 34.89
CA LEU A 137 -0.64 32.06 34.27
C LEU A 137 -2.02 31.45 34.01
N GLU A 138 -2.09 30.21 33.52
CA GLU A 138 -3.34 29.46 33.34
C GLU A 138 -4.05 29.22 34.67
N GLN A 139 -3.33 28.84 35.73
CA GLN A 139 -3.91 28.73 37.08
C GLN A 139 -4.40 30.08 37.60
N SER A 140 -3.67 31.17 37.36
CA SER A 140 -4.12 32.51 37.75
C SER A 140 -5.34 32.97 36.93
N ALA A 141 -5.42 32.62 35.65
CA ALA A 141 -6.55 32.91 34.78
C ALA A 141 -7.78 32.07 35.15
N ALA A 142 -7.59 30.80 35.51
CA ALA A 142 -8.65 29.94 36.04
C ALA A 142 -9.18 30.46 37.38
N ASN A 143 -8.28 30.86 38.29
CA ASN A 143 -8.67 31.47 39.57
C ASN A 143 -9.37 32.83 39.41
N LEU A 144 -9.02 33.63 38.40
CA LEU A 144 -9.74 34.86 38.06
C LEU A 144 -11.09 34.58 37.37
N GLY A 145 -11.21 33.48 36.64
CA GLY A 145 -12.48 32.97 36.12
C GLY A 145 -13.43 32.50 37.23
N GLU A 146 -12.91 31.88 38.29
CA GLU A 146 -13.69 31.51 39.49
C GLU A 146 -13.98 32.70 40.42
N ALA A 147 -13.22 33.79 40.36
CA ALA A 147 -13.47 35.01 41.12
C ALA A 147 -14.52 35.95 40.50
N SER A 148 -15.19 35.52 39.41
CA SER A 148 -16.30 36.25 38.79
C SER A 148 -17.68 35.55 38.96
N PRO A 149 -18.19 35.29 40.17
CA PRO A 149 -19.62 35.16 40.38
C PRO A 149 -20.33 36.51 40.57
N PHE A 150 -19.60 37.64 40.59
CA PHE A 150 -20.18 38.97 40.89
C PHE A 150 -20.58 39.79 39.64
N LEU A 151 -20.17 39.39 38.43
CA LEU A 151 -20.63 40.05 37.20
C LEU A 151 -21.81 39.33 36.52
N ASP A 152 -22.21 38.14 37.00
CA ASP A 152 -23.44 37.48 36.54
C ASP A 152 -24.72 38.09 37.15
N ASP A 153 -24.59 38.94 38.17
CA ASP A 153 -25.72 39.62 38.83
C ASP A 153 -26.01 41.03 38.27
N PHE A 154 -25.19 41.53 37.34
CA PHE A 154 -25.66 42.55 36.38
C PHE A 154 -26.38 41.83 35.24
N ILE A 155 -27.47 41.17 35.61
CA ILE A 155 -28.49 40.75 34.67
C ILE A 155 -28.92 42.02 33.96
N LEU A 156 -28.48 42.13 32.70
CA LEU A 156 -29.09 42.99 31.71
C LEU A 156 -30.60 42.71 31.76
N ASP A 157 -31.35 43.60 32.40
CA ASP A 157 -32.80 43.55 32.40
C ASP A 157 -33.25 43.54 30.93
N PRO A 158 -33.89 42.46 30.44
CA PRO A 158 -34.30 42.33 29.04
C PRO A 158 -35.20 43.48 28.59
N GLU A 159 -35.89 44.15 29.52
CA GLU A 159 -36.70 45.33 29.22
C GLU A 159 -35.87 46.61 29.01
N ALA A 160 -34.68 46.74 29.64
CA ALA A 160 -33.80 47.89 29.46
C ALA A 160 -33.10 47.90 28.09
N LEU A 161 -32.89 46.72 27.48
CA LEU A 161 -32.28 46.57 26.15
C LEU A 161 -33.25 46.90 25.00
N SER A 162 -34.56 46.90 25.26
CA SER A 162 -35.60 47.16 24.25
C SER A 162 -35.73 48.65 23.84
N GLY A 163 -35.10 49.55 24.61
CA GLY A 163 -35.11 51.01 24.36
C GLY A 163 -33.87 51.56 23.67
N LEU A 164 -32.91 50.72 23.29
CA LEU A 164 -31.68 51.17 22.62
C LEU A 164 -31.92 51.44 21.13
N PRO A 165 -31.37 52.54 20.57
CA PRO A 165 -31.53 52.86 19.16
C PRO A 165 -30.86 51.80 18.27
N GLU A 166 -31.47 51.48 17.12
CA GLU A 166 -31.01 50.45 16.17
C GLU A 166 -29.54 50.61 15.72
N SER A 167 -28.99 51.81 15.80
CA SER A 167 -27.57 52.08 15.51
C SER A 167 -26.60 51.37 16.45
N PHE A 168 -27.04 50.97 17.65
CA PHE A 168 -26.23 50.21 18.61
C PHE A 168 -25.92 48.80 18.09
N TRP A 169 -26.90 48.12 17.47
CA TRP A 169 -26.75 46.74 16.97
C TRP A 169 -26.01 46.66 15.64
N ASN A 170 -26.13 47.67 14.77
CA ASN A 170 -25.43 47.69 13.48
C ASN A 170 -23.90 47.75 13.59
N GLY A 171 -23.35 48.16 14.75
CA GLY A 171 -21.91 48.14 15.00
C GLY A 171 -21.31 46.74 15.19
N MET A 172 -22.11 45.76 15.65
CA MET A 172 -21.62 44.40 15.90
C MET A 172 -21.77 43.45 14.72
N ALA A 173 -22.74 43.70 13.82
CA ALA A 173 -23.01 42.83 12.67
C ALA A 173 -22.02 42.98 11.51
N SER A 174 -21.07 43.94 11.57
CA SER A 174 -20.17 44.25 10.46
C SER A 174 -18.80 43.57 10.52
N ALA A 175 -18.56 42.65 11.47
CA ALA A 175 -17.35 41.83 11.46
C ALA A 175 -17.56 40.60 10.56
N GLU A 176 -17.48 40.80 9.23
CA GLU A 176 -17.39 39.70 8.27
C GLU A 176 -16.14 38.85 8.55
N PRO A 177 -16.25 37.52 8.71
CA PRO A 177 -15.09 36.65 8.74
C PRO A 177 -14.55 36.49 7.31
N SER A 178 -13.47 37.19 6.98
CA SER A 178 -12.70 36.95 5.77
C SER A 178 -12.10 35.54 5.83
N SER A 179 -12.72 34.61 5.10
CA SER A 179 -12.28 33.23 4.93
C SER A 179 -10.93 33.17 4.20
N PRO A 180 -9.88 32.55 4.78
CA PRO A 180 -8.71 32.17 4.01
C PRO A 180 -9.03 30.87 3.26
N GLY A 181 -9.15 30.97 1.93
CA GLY A 181 -9.31 29.82 1.04
C GLY A 181 -8.11 28.86 1.09
N PRO A 182 -8.31 27.57 0.74
CA PRO A 182 -7.24 26.57 0.79
C PRO A 182 -6.15 26.84 -0.26
N PRO A 183 -4.87 26.54 0.03
CA PRO A 183 -3.78 26.74 -0.91
C PRO A 183 -3.92 25.83 -2.13
N GLY A 184 -3.72 26.44 -3.30
CA GLY A 184 -3.86 25.83 -4.61
C GLY A 184 -2.88 24.68 -4.85
N PHE A 185 -3.44 23.60 -5.38
CA PHE A 185 -2.74 22.43 -5.90
C PHE A 185 -2.00 22.83 -7.18
N LEU A 186 -0.68 23.10 -7.09
CA LEU A 186 0.15 23.29 -8.27
C LEU A 186 0.39 21.95 -8.95
N THR A 187 -0.41 21.68 -9.98
CA THR A 187 -0.15 20.62 -10.95
C THR A 187 1.03 21.04 -11.83
N GLY A 188 2.23 20.66 -11.42
CA GLY A 188 3.42 20.74 -12.26
C GLY A 188 3.39 19.67 -13.34
N THR A 189 2.87 20.01 -14.52
CA THR A 189 3.05 19.23 -15.74
C THR A 189 4.50 19.33 -16.20
N VAL A 190 5.28 18.26 -16.02
CA VAL A 190 6.57 18.12 -16.71
C VAL A 190 6.30 17.45 -18.05
N GLY A 191 6.43 18.23 -19.12
CA GLY A 191 6.34 17.76 -20.49
C GLY A 191 7.55 16.92 -20.93
N PRO A 192 7.45 16.25 -22.09
CA PRO A 192 8.43 15.29 -22.57
C PRO A 192 9.61 16.00 -23.24
N GLY A 193 10.83 15.50 -23.02
CA GLY A 193 12.05 15.94 -23.69
C GLY A 193 12.89 14.75 -24.16
N PRO A 194 13.76 14.93 -25.16
CA PRO A 194 13.70 14.16 -26.40
C PRO A 194 14.75 13.06 -26.55
N ASP A 195 14.53 12.27 -27.61
CA ASP A 195 15.44 11.31 -28.22
C ASP A 195 16.85 11.87 -28.48
N SER A 196 17.86 11.07 -28.10
CA SER A 196 19.19 11.02 -28.75
C SER A 196 19.89 9.77 -28.22
N SER A 197 19.84 8.64 -28.93
CA SER A 197 20.75 8.26 -30.01
C SER A 197 22.13 7.81 -29.50
N SER A 198 22.46 6.56 -29.86
CA SER A 198 23.79 6.12 -30.28
C SER A 198 24.85 5.92 -29.19
N PHE A 199 25.09 4.67 -28.83
CA PHE A 199 26.47 4.19 -28.72
C PHE A 199 26.60 2.85 -29.42
N ALA A 200 27.58 2.83 -30.33
CA ALA A 200 28.13 1.67 -31.00
C ALA A 200 28.96 0.83 -30.04
#